data_AF-A0A3C1C3S9-F1
#
_entry.id   AF-A0A3C1C3S9-F1
#
_cell.length_a   1.000
_cell.length_b   1.000
_cell.length_c   1.000
_cell.angle_alpha   90.00
_cell.angle_beta   90.00
_cell.angle_gamma   90.00
#
_symmetry.space_group_name_H-M   'P 1'
#
loop_
_entity.id
_entity.type
_entity.pdbx_description
1 polymer ?
#
loop_
_entity_poly.entity_id
_entity_poly.type
_entity_poly.pdbx_seq_one_letter_code
_entity_poly.pdbx_strand_id
1 'polypeptide(L)'
;GIAIPHGKTDSVDCLVAALGIKRGGVDFGALDGQPSNIFVMTVSPDSRTGPHIQFLAEISRPLNDAAVRAKLLAATSPDEVLHLLIG
;
A
#
# COMPACT_ATOMS: atom_id res chain seq x y z
N GLY A 1 1.51 -11.71 -0.10
CA GLY A 1 1.96 -10.99 1.11
C GLY A 1 1.61 -9.51 1.10
N ILE A 2 2.04 -8.77 0.08
CA ILE A 2 1.67 -7.37 -0.15
C ILE A 2 0.79 -7.29 -1.40
N ALA A 3 -0.19 -6.41 -1.41
CA ALA A 3 -0.90 -5.98 -2.61
C ALA A 3 -0.87 -4.45 -2.71
N ILE A 4 -0.67 -3.92 -3.92
CA ILE A 4 -0.70 -2.48 -4.20
C ILE A 4 -1.72 -2.20 -5.33
N PRO A 5 -3.04 -2.30 -5.04
CA PRO A 5 -4.06 -1.97 -6.03
C PRO A 5 -3.96 -0.48 -6.36
N HIS A 6 -3.91 -0.15 -7.64
CA HIS A 6 -3.79 1.24 -8.07
C HIS A 6 -4.59 1.49 -9.33
N GLY A 7 -5.03 2.73 -9.48
CA GLY A 7 -5.81 3.13 -10.64
C GLY A 7 -5.81 4.64 -10.82
N LYS A 8 -6.31 5.06 -11.97
CA LYS A 8 -6.58 6.45 -12.26
C LYS A 8 -8.06 6.63 -12.61
N THR A 9 -8.63 7.74 -12.14
CA THR A 9 -10.02 8.10 -12.37
C THR A 9 -10.21 9.57 -12.02
N ASP A 10 -11.05 10.25 -12.77
CA ASP A 10 -11.47 11.63 -12.49
C ASP A 10 -12.55 11.72 -11.39
N SER A 11 -12.81 10.61 -10.68
CA SER A 11 -13.71 10.59 -9.50
C SER A 11 -13.05 11.15 -8.23
N VAL A 12 -11.76 11.49 -8.28
CA VAL A 12 -10.99 12.13 -7.20
C VAL A 12 -10.26 13.36 -7.74
N ASP A 13 -10.14 14.41 -6.94
CA ASP A 13 -9.50 15.67 -7.36
C ASP A 13 -7.97 15.66 -7.17
N CYS A 14 -7.46 14.73 -6.36
CA CYS A 14 -6.06 14.60 -6.02
C CYS A 14 -5.66 13.14 -5.80
N LEU A 15 -4.35 12.90 -5.66
CA LEU A 15 -3.86 11.58 -5.28
C LEU A 15 -4.31 11.28 -3.85
N VAL A 16 -5.01 10.16 -3.69
CA VAL A 16 -5.45 9.64 -2.41
C VAL A 16 -4.94 8.21 -2.24
N ALA A 17 -4.60 7.86 -1.01
CA ALA A 17 -4.16 6.52 -0.68
C ALA A 17 -4.88 6.01 0.56
N ALA A 18 -5.07 4.70 0.61
CA ALA A 18 -5.58 3.99 1.76
C ALA A 18 -4.65 2.82 2.08
N LEU A 19 -4.50 2.53 3.36
CA LEU A 19 -3.71 1.41 3.83
C LEU A 19 -4.57 0.50 4.69
N GLY A 20 -4.47 -0.80 4.44
CA GLY A 20 -5.18 -1.83 5.18
C GLY A 20 -4.27 -2.99 5.55
N ILE A 21 -4.48 -3.54 6.75
CA ILE A 21 -3.76 -4.73 7.22
C ILE A 21 -4.77 -5.80 7.61
N LYS A 22 -4.78 -6.91 6.87
CA LYS A 22 -5.57 -8.10 7.17
C LYS A 22 -4.64 -9.23 7.62
N ARG A 23 -4.51 -9.40 8.94
CA ARG A 23 -3.62 -10.41 9.54
C ARG A 23 -3.90 -11.85 9.11
N GLY A 24 -5.18 -12.19 8.92
CA GLY A 24 -5.59 -13.50 8.39
C GLY A 24 -5.35 -13.70 6.89
N GLY A 25 -4.89 -12.66 6.19
CA GLY A 25 -4.71 -12.67 4.74
C GLY A 25 -6.02 -12.54 3.96
N VAL A 26 -5.89 -12.22 2.68
CA VAL A 26 -6.94 -12.28 1.66
C VAL A 26 -6.34 -12.96 0.44
N ASP A 27 -7.06 -13.90 -0.17
CA ASP A 27 -6.72 -14.38 -1.50
C ASP A 27 -6.90 -13.22 -2.49
N PHE A 28 -5.78 -12.76 -3.03
CA PHE A 28 -5.71 -11.58 -3.88
C PHE A 28 -5.08 -11.91 -5.25
N GLY A 29 -4.99 -13.20 -5.60
CA GLY A 29 -4.41 -13.63 -6.87
C GLY A 29 -2.93 -13.25 -7.04
N ALA A 30 -2.15 -13.28 -5.96
CA ALA A 30 -0.71 -13.01 -6.04
C ALA A 30 0.01 -14.07 -6.90
N LEU A 31 1.07 -13.68 -7.61
CA LEU A 31 1.81 -14.56 -8.52
C LEU A 31 2.45 -15.78 -7.82
N ASP A 32 2.77 -15.65 -6.53
CA ASP A 32 3.30 -16.72 -5.69
C ASP A 32 2.19 -17.63 -5.11
N GLY A 33 0.92 -17.34 -5.41
CA GLY A 33 -0.24 -18.06 -4.89
C GLY A 33 -0.49 -17.86 -3.40
N GLN A 34 0.25 -16.97 -2.72
CA GLN A 34 0.10 -16.74 -1.28
C GLN A 34 -0.87 -15.59 -0.98
N PRO A 35 -1.64 -15.65 0.13
CA PRO A 35 -2.49 -14.54 0.54
C PRO A 35 -1.72 -13.23 0.73
N SER A 36 -2.41 -12.12 0.56
CA SER A 36 -1.90 -10.78 0.89
C SER A 36 -2.45 -10.29 2.21
N ASN A 37 -1.58 -9.70 3.03
CA ASN A 37 -1.89 -9.21 4.36
C ASN A 37 -1.79 -7.69 4.44
N ILE A 38 -0.91 -7.07 3.65
CA ILE A 38 -0.66 -5.63 3.64
C ILE A 38 -1.17 -5.08 2.30
N PHE A 39 -2.02 -4.07 2.37
CA PHE A 39 -2.68 -3.47 1.21
C PHE A 39 -2.39 -1.97 1.19
N VAL A 40 -1.73 -1.47 0.15
CA VAL A 40 -1.65 -0.04 -0.15
C VAL A 40 -2.46 0.23 -1.40
N MET A 41 -3.62 0.84 -1.26
CA MET A 41 -4.40 1.29 -2.41
C MET A 41 -4.07 2.74 -2.73
N THR A 42 -3.92 3.08 -4.00
CA THR A 42 -3.79 4.48 -4.44
C THR A 42 -4.63 4.79 -5.67
N VAL A 43 -5.24 5.96 -5.68
CA VAL A 43 -6.06 6.45 -6.78
C VAL A 43 -5.69 7.90 -7.04
N SER A 44 -5.59 8.30 -8.31
CA SER A 44 -5.29 9.68 -8.70
C SER A 44 -6.07 10.10 -9.95
N PRO A 45 -6.23 11.41 -10.22
CA PRO A 45 -6.75 11.88 -11.50
C PRO A 45 -5.88 11.40 -12.68
N ASP A 46 -6.47 11.27 -13.87
CA ASP A 46 -5.74 10.86 -15.10
C ASP A 46 -4.62 11.86 -15.44
N SER A 47 -4.86 13.14 -15.15
CA SER A 47 -3.90 14.24 -15.35
C SER A 47 -2.65 14.18 -14.45
N ARG A 48 -2.64 13.35 -13.40
CA ARG A 48 -1.56 13.32 -12.39
C ARG A 48 -0.70 12.06 -12.45
N THR A 49 -0.23 11.70 -13.65
CA THR A 49 0.59 10.50 -13.85
C THR A 49 1.94 10.54 -13.11
N GLY A 50 2.67 11.66 -13.14
CA GLY A 50 3.98 11.77 -12.47
C GLY A 50 3.91 11.51 -10.96
N PRO A 51 3.09 12.26 -10.21
CA PRO A 51 2.88 12.03 -8.78
C PRO A 51 2.39 10.62 -8.45
N HIS A 52 1.56 10.01 -9.30
CA HIS A 52 1.10 8.63 -9.12
C HIS A 52 2.26 7.62 -9.12
N ILE A 53 3.12 7.70 -10.14
CA ILE A 53 4.28 6.81 -10.26
C ILE A 53 5.29 7.07 -9.13
N GLN A 54 5.48 8.34 -8.73
CA GLN A 54 6.34 8.69 -7.61
C GLN A 54 5.83 8.06 -6.31
N PHE A 55 4.53 8.16 -6.00
CA PHE A 55 3.94 7.54 -4.82
C PHE A 55 4.17 6.03 -4.80
N LEU A 56 3.93 5.33 -5.93
CA LEU A 56 4.16 3.89 -6.03
C LEU A 56 5.62 3.53 -5.75
N ALA A 57 6.58 4.30 -6.27
CA ALA A 57 7.99 4.08 -6.03
C ALA A 57 8.38 4.31 -4.56
N GLU A 58 7.87 5.38 -3.94
CA GLU A 58 8.16 5.73 -2.56
C GLU A 58 7.58 4.71 -1.57
N ILE A 59 6.31 4.32 -1.75
CA ILE A 59 5.65 3.39 -0.83
C ILE A 59 6.18 1.95 -0.97
N SER A 60 6.66 1.56 -2.16
CA SER A 60 7.22 0.22 -2.39
C SER A 60 8.55 0.01 -1.67
N ARG A 61 9.33 1.08 -1.41
CA ARG A 61 10.65 0.97 -0.75
C ARG A 61 10.58 0.36 0.65
N PRO A 62 9.83 0.92 1.63
CA PRO A 62 9.73 0.33 2.96
C PRO A 62 9.07 -1.06 2.92
N LEU A 63 8.14 -1.30 2.00
CA LEU A 63 7.45 -2.59 1.87
C LEU A 63 8.36 -3.73 1.39
N ASN A 64 9.44 -3.43 0.67
CA ASN A 64 10.42 -4.44 0.26
C ASN A 64 11.25 -4.97 1.44
N ASP A 65 11.32 -4.25 2.56
CA ASP A 65 12.00 -4.70 3.78
C ASP A 65 11.12 -5.67 4.58
N ALA A 66 11.63 -6.90 4.80
CA ALA A 66 10.95 -7.92 5.59
C ALA A 66 10.73 -7.51 7.05
N ALA A 67 11.65 -6.76 7.64
CA ALA A 67 11.55 -6.28 9.02
C ALA A 67 10.43 -5.24 9.15
N VAL A 68 10.29 -4.34 8.17
CA VAL A 68 9.19 -3.37 8.11
C VAL A 68 7.86 -4.11 7.97
N ARG A 69 7.76 -5.09 7.06
CA ARG A 69 6.54 -5.91 6.92
C ARG A 69 6.15 -6.61 8.21
N ALA A 70 7.11 -7.19 8.93
CA ALA A 70 6.85 -7.84 10.21
C ALA A 70 6.30 -6.85 11.26
N LYS A 71 6.88 -5.65 11.34
CA LYS A 71 6.39 -4.58 12.22
C LYS A 71 5.00 -4.11 11.83
N LEU A 72 4.72 -3.91 10.54
CA LEU A 72 3.38 -3.56 10.05
C LEU A 72 2.33 -4.59 10.47
N LEU A 73 2.63 -5.89 10.37
CA LEU A 73 1.70 -6.95 10.79
C LEU A 73 1.46 -6.98 12.30
N ALA A 74 2.44 -6.53 13.10
CA ALA A 74 2.33 -6.42 14.55
C ALA A 74 1.65 -5.10 15.00
N ALA A 75 1.68 -4.06 14.17
CA ALA A 75 1.25 -2.71 14.55
C ALA A 75 -0.19 -2.64 15.04
N THR A 76 -0.42 -1.93 16.14
CA THR A 76 -1.71 -1.91 16.85
C THR A 76 -2.51 -0.64 16.64
N SER A 77 -1.92 0.38 16.01
CA SER A 77 -2.58 1.65 15.71
C SER A 77 -2.28 2.15 14.30
N PRO A 78 -3.16 2.99 13.73
CA PRO A 78 -2.88 3.67 12.46
C PRO A 78 -1.61 4.56 12.50
N ASP A 79 -1.33 5.21 13.63
CA ASP A 79 -0.15 6.07 13.79
C ASP A 79 1.16 5.28 13.72
N GLU A 80 1.22 4.12 14.38
CA GLU A 80 2.38 3.23 14.32
C GLU A 80 2.64 2.76 12.89
N VAL A 81 1.56 2.42 12.19
CA VAL A 81 1.62 2.01 10.80
C VAL A 81 2.12 3.14 9.89
N LEU A 82 1.65 4.37 10.10
CA LEU A 82 2.10 5.53 9.34
C LEU A 82 3.59 5.82 9.61
N HIS A 83 4.02 5.77 10.87
CA HIS A 83 5.42 5.96 11.25
C HIS A 83 6.36 4.95 10.59
N LEU A 84 5.94 3.69 10.44
CA LEU A 84 6.74 2.66 9.78
C LEU A 84 6.91 2.85 8.26
N LEU A 85 6.05 3.65 7.63
CA LEU A 85 6.04 3.84 6.17
C LEU A 85 6.68 5.16 5.73
N ILE A 86 6.54 6.22 6.52
CA ILE A 86 6.97 7.58 6.15
C ILE A 86 7.77 8.30 7.24
N GLY A 87 8.04 7.64 8.37
CA GLY A 87 8.81 8.17 9.50
C GLY A 87 10.31 7.92 9.42
#